data_AF-A0A538TF62-F1
#
_entry.id   AF-A0A538TF62-F1
#
_cell.length_a   1.000
_cell.length_b   1.000
_cell.length_c   1.000
_cell.angle_alpha   90.00
_cell.angle_beta   90.00
_cell.angle_gamma   90.00
#
_symmetry.space_group_name_H-M   'P 1'
#
loop_
_entity.id
_entity.type
_entity.pdbx_description
1 polymer ?
#
loop_
_entity_poly.entity_id
_entity_poly.type
_entity_poly.pdbx_seq_one_letter_code
_entity_poly.pdbx_strand_id
1 'polypeptide(L)'
;MKREIPRLISMAAGIFVLIGFFVPHPAIRTTYDDIQQWVIIVVAFTYVLGMANVMRINLKQIGTRSKDWPYKVALVAGVVITMAVGFSEGTKYLNDGTKFSWIYNTFYSAMSATMFSLLAFFIASAAFRAFRVRTLEALLLAVAAFILMLGRVPIGNAIHPVLPQAAEWLMNIPQNAAKRGILMGAALGVIATGFRIILGIERTYGSEGEGT
;
A
#
# COMPACT_ATOMS: atom_id res chain seq x y z
N MET A 1 -12.42 -14.09 -33.92
CA MET A 1 -13.34 -15.02 -33.23
C MET A 1 -12.83 -15.61 -31.91
N LYS A 2 -11.80 -16.49 -31.86
CA LYS A 2 -11.35 -17.12 -30.58
C LYS A 2 -10.87 -16.13 -29.49
N ARG A 3 -10.46 -14.91 -29.88
CA ARG A 3 -10.00 -13.83 -28.98
C ARG A 3 -11.06 -12.74 -28.70
N GLU A 4 -12.23 -12.78 -29.35
CA GLU A 4 -13.30 -11.78 -29.17
C GLU A 4 -14.31 -12.22 -28.11
N ILE A 5 -14.63 -13.52 -28.07
CA ILE A 5 -15.55 -14.09 -27.09
C ILE A 5 -15.09 -13.83 -25.65
N PRO A 6 -13.81 -14.07 -25.27
CA PRO A 6 -13.36 -13.82 -23.89
C PRO A 6 -13.42 -12.33 -23.50
N ARG A 7 -13.15 -11.42 -24.44
CA ARG A 7 -13.22 -9.97 -24.21
C ARG A 7 -14.64 -9.49 -23.97
N LEU A 8 -15.59 -10.04 -24.73
CA LEU A 8 -17.01 -9.70 -24.57
C LEU A 8 -17.53 -10.22 -23.22
N ILE A 9 -17.12 -11.43 -22.83
CA ILE A 9 -17.46 -12.00 -21.52
C ILE A 9 -16.89 -11.14 -20.38
N SER A 10 -15.61 -10.75 -20.44
CA SER A 10 -15.01 -9.92 -19.39
C SER A 10 -15.65 -8.54 -19.29
N MET A 11 -16.00 -7.95 -20.44
CA MET A 11 -16.70 -6.67 -20.49
C MET A 11 -18.10 -6.77 -19.89
N ALA A 12 -18.88 -7.78 -20.28
CA ALA A 12 -20.21 -8.00 -19.75
C ALA A 12 -20.20 -8.29 -18.24
N ALA A 13 -19.26 -9.13 -17.78
CA ALA A 13 -19.08 -9.44 -16.36
C ALA A 13 -18.66 -8.20 -15.56
N GLY A 14 -17.71 -7.40 -16.07
CA GLY A 14 -17.27 -6.16 -15.42
C GLY A 14 -18.39 -5.12 -15.32
N ILE A 15 -19.17 -4.93 -16.39
CA ILE A 15 -20.35 -4.04 -16.38
C ILE A 15 -21.40 -4.56 -15.39
N PHE A 16 -21.66 -5.87 -15.35
CA PHE A 16 -22.60 -6.46 -14.42
C PHE A 16 -22.21 -6.20 -12.96
N VAL A 17 -20.94 -6.42 -12.60
CA VAL A 17 -20.42 -6.15 -11.25
C VAL A 17 -20.50 -4.67 -10.90
N LEU A 18 -20.20 -3.77 -11.84
CA LEU A 18 -20.36 -2.32 -11.64
C LEU A 18 -21.83 -1.95 -11.37
N ILE A 19 -22.77 -2.47 -12.16
CA ILE A 19 -24.20 -2.21 -11.95
C ILE A 19 -24.68 -2.78 -10.62
N GLY A 20 -24.29 -4.02 -10.29
CA GLY A 20 -24.65 -4.67 -9.03
C GLY A 20 -24.14 -3.93 -7.79
N PHE A 21 -23.01 -3.23 -7.90
CA PHE A 21 -22.50 -2.40 -6.82
C PHE A 21 -23.35 -1.14 -6.56
N PHE A 22 -23.89 -0.49 -7.60
CA PHE A 22 -24.64 0.76 -7.46
C PHE A 22 -26.17 0.59 -7.36
N VAL A 23 -26.73 -0.52 -7.85
CA VAL A 23 -28.19 -0.73 -7.93
C VAL A 23 -28.64 -1.75 -6.86
N PRO A 24 -29.31 -1.32 -5.77
CA PRO A 24 -29.74 -2.20 -4.70
C PRO A 24 -31.08 -2.90 -5.03
N HIS A 25 -31.17 -3.60 -6.16
CA HIS A 25 -32.37 -4.35 -6.54
C HIS A 25 -32.23 -5.84 -6.14
N PRO A 26 -33.24 -6.48 -5.49
CA PRO A 26 -33.12 -7.83 -4.96
C PRO A 26 -32.71 -8.90 -5.98
N ALA A 27 -33.18 -8.78 -7.23
CA ALA A 27 -32.85 -9.72 -8.31
C ALA A 27 -31.39 -9.63 -8.79
N ILE A 28 -30.77 -8.45 -8.66
CA ILE A 28 -29.37 -8.23 -9.04
C ILE A 28 -28.45 -8.59 -7.87
N ARG A 29 -28.90 -8.31 -6.64
CA ARG A 29 -28.11 -8.50 -5.43
C ARG A 29 -27.76 -9.96 -5.16
N THR A 30 -28.69 -10.89 -5.35
CA THR A 30 -28.44 -12.33 -5.15
C THR A 30 -27.31 -12.85 -6.06
N THR A 31 -27.41 -12.57 -7.37
CA THR A 31 -26.36 -12.94 -8.34
C THR A 31 -25.05 -12.20 -8.08
N TYR A 32 -25.09 -10.93 -7.66
CA TYR A 32 -23.90 -10.17 -7.28
C TYR A 32 -23.18 -10.78 -6.08
N ASP A 33 -23.92 -11.15 -5.03
CA ASP A 33 -23.39 -11.75 -3.81
C ASP A 33 -22.74 -13.11 -4.13
N ASP A 34 -23.35 -13.94 -4.99
CA ASP A 34 -22.78 -15.21 -5.46
C ASP A 34 -21.44 -15.01 -6.19
N ILE A 35 -21.39 -14.05 -7.14
CA ILE A 35 -20.15 -13.71 -7.86
C ILE A 35 -19.10 -13.20 -6.88
N GLN A 36 -19.48 -12.33 -5.93
CA GLN A 36 -18.56 -11.80 -4.93
C GLN A 36 -17.98 -12.92 -4.05
N GLN A 37 -18.79 -13.92 -3.69
CA GLN A 37 -18.32 -15.09 -2.95
C GLN A 37 -17.32 -15.92 -3.76
N TRP A 38 -17.57 -16.13 -5.07
CA TRP A 38 -16.58 -16.79 -5.94
C TRP A 38 -15.28 -16.01 -6.04
N VAL A 39 -15.35 -14.68 -6.15
CA VAL A 39 -14.16 -13.81 -6.14
C VAL A 39 -13.39 -13.94 -4.83
N ILE A 40 -14.08 -13.95 -3.68
CA ILE A 40 -13.44 -14.14 -2.37
C ILE A 40 -12.71 -15.49 -2.30
N ILE A 41 -13.31 -16.56 -2.83
CA ILE A 41 -12.67 -17.88 -2.91
C ILE A 41 -11.39 -17.81 -3.76
N VAL A 42 -11.43 -17.18 -4.95
CA VAL A 42 -10.27 -17.02 -5.82
C VAL A 42 -9.17 -16.18 -5.15
N VAL A 43 -9.54 -15.10 -4.46
CA VAL A 43 -8.59 -14.26 -3.71
C VAL A 43 -7.93 -15.05 -2.58
N ALA A 44 -8.68 -15.90 -1.86
CA ALA A 44 -8.11 -16.77 -0.84
C ALA A 44 -7.02 -17.71 -1.41
N PHE A 45 -7.28 -18.35 -2.55
CA PHE A 45 -6.25 -19.15 -3.25
C PHE A 45 -5.08 -18.29 -3.73
N THR A 46 -5.34 -17.06 -4.17
CA THR A 46 -4.30 -16.12 -4.61
C THR A 46 -3.36 -15.76 -3.47
N TYR A 47 -3.85 -15.58 -2.25
CA TYR A 47 -2.97 -15.36 -1.09
C TYR A 47 -2.07 -16.56 -0.81
N VAL A 48 -2.60 -17.78 -0.90
CA VAL A 48 -1.82 -19.01 -0.74
C VAL A 48 -0.76 -19.13 -1.83
N LEU A 49 -1.12 -18.89 -3.10
CA LEU A 49 -0.20 -18.90 -4.23
C LEU A 49 0.88 -17.80 -4.10
N GLY A 50 0.49 -16.61 -3.66
CA GLY A 50 1.41 -15.49 -3.43
C GLY A 50 2.45 -15.83 -2.37
N MET A 51 2.01 -16.39 -1.23
CA MET A 51 2.90 -16.87 -0.17
C MET A 51 3.80 -18.01 -0.66
N ALA A 52 3.24 -19.00 -1.36
CA ALA A 52 3.99 -20.12 -1.91
C ALA A 52 5.04 -19.65 -2.92
N ASN A 53 4.74 -18.65 -3.74
CA ASN A 53 5.68 -18.07 -4.70
C ASN A 53 6.84 -17.37 -3.98
N VAL A 54 6.55 -16.54 -2.97
CA VAL A 54 7.57 -15.89 -2.15
C VAL A 54 8.46 -16.93 -1.47
N MET A 55 7.89 -17.96 -0.86
CA MET A 55 8.67 -19.03 -0.24
C MET A 55 9.52 -19.78 -1.28
N ARG A 56 8.94 -20.19 -2.41
CA ARG A 56 9.63 -20.95 -3.47
C ARG A 56 10.85 -20.20 -4.02
N ILE A 57 10.69 -18.92 -4.34
CA ILE A 57 11.78 -18.10 -4.91
C ILE A 57 12.90 -17.94 -3.89
N ASN A 58 12.57 -17.59 -2.65
CA ASN A 58 13.57 -17.37 -1.61
C ASN A 58 14.26 -18.67 -1.17
N LEU A 59 13.53 -19.78 -1.01
CA LEU A 59 14.09 -21.09 -0.68
C LEU A 59 15.04 -21.60 -1.77
N LYS A 60 14.68 -21.44 -3.06
CA LYS A 60 15.57 -21.78 -4.18
C LYS A 60 16.86 -20.96 -4.11
N GLN A 61 16.74 -19.66 -3.86
CA GLN A 61 17.87 -18.74 -3.78
C GLN A 61 18.79 -18.98 -2.56
N ILE A 62 18.25 -19.53 -1.46
CA ILE A 62 19.01 -20.01 -0.30
C ILE A 62 19.79 -21.28 -0.68
N GLY A 63 19.13 -22.25 -1.31
CA GLY A 63 19.75 -23.51 -1.73
C GLY A 63 20.88 -23.33 -2.76
N THR A 64 20.73 -22.37 -3.68
CA THR A 64 21.77 -22.05 -4.67
C THR A 64 22.83 -21.06 -4.17
N ARG A 65 22.77 -20.65 -2.88
CA ARG A 65 23.66 -19.63 -2.27
C ARG A 65 23.88 -18.39 -3.15
N SER A 66 22.78 -17.89 -3.71
CA SER A 66 22.79 -16.66 -4.51
C SER A 66 23.29 -15.45 -3.71
N LYS A 67 23.62 -14.35 -4.41
CA LYS A 67 23.97 -13.08 -3.76
C LYS A 67 22.86 -12.69 -2.75
N ASP A 68 23.29 -12.27 -1.56
CA ASP A 68 22.43 -11.86 -0.45
C ASP A 68 21.56 -12.98 0.17
N TRP A 69 21.98 -14.25 0.05
CA TRP A 69 21.25 -15.39 0.64
C TRP A 69 20.98 -15.31 2.15
N PRO A 70 21.83 -14.71 3.03
CA PRO A 70 21.53 -14.65 4.45
C PRO A 70 20.27 -13.81 4.75
N TYR A 71 20.04 -12.73 3.99
CA TYR A 71 18.84 -11.91 4.14
C TYR A 71 17.57 -12.65 3.71
N LYS A 72 17.70 -13.57 2.75
CA LYS A 72 16.58 -14.43 2.31
C LYS A 72 16.22 -15.45 3.37
N VAL A 73 17.21 -15.97 4.11
CA VAL A 73 16.95 -16.83 5.28
C VAL A 73 16.16 -16.05 6.33
N ALA A 74 16.57 -14.81 6.64
CA ALA A 74 15.85 -13.96 7.58
C ALA A 74 14.40 -13.69 7.13
N LEU A 75 14.17 -13.45 5.82
CA LEU A 75 12.83 -13.29 5.27
C LEU A 75 11.97 -14.55 5.45
N VAL A 76 12.48 -15.72 5.06
CA VAL A 76 11.72 -16.98 5.16
C VAL A 76 11.43 -17.31 6.61
N ALA A 77 12.43 -17.16 7.50
CA ALA A 77 12.24 -17.35 8.94
C ALA A 77 11.19 -16.38 9.50
N GLY A 78 11.24 -15.11 9.13
CA GLY A 78 10.27 -14.10 9.55
C GLY A 78 8.84 -14.43 9.12
N VAL A 79 8.65 -14.90 7.87
CA VAL A 79 7.35 -15.36 7.39
C VAL A 79 6.85 -16.54 8.22
N VAL A 80 7.68 -17.57 8.42
CA VAL A 80 7.29 -18.79 9.17
C VAL A 80 6.98 -18.47 10.63
N ILE A 81 7.81 -17.66 11.29
CA ILE A 81 7.62 -17.26 12.69
C ILE A 81 6.32 -16.47 12.84
N THR A 82 6.12 -15.44 12.00
CA THR A 82 4.92 -14.58 12.08
C THR A 82 3.65 -15.38 11.81
N MET A 83 3.70 -16.30 10.86
CA MET A 83 2.59 -17.19 10.52
C MET A 83 2.29 -18.18 11.65
N ALA A 84 3.31 -18.82 12.23
CA ALA A 84 3.14 -19.74 13.36
C ALA A 84 2.54 -19.02 14.59
N VAL A 85 3.03 -17.82 14.90
CA VAL A 85 2.51 -17.01 16.01
C VAL A 85 1.07 -16.56 15.73
N GLY A 86 0.78 -16.07 14.52
CA GLY A 86 -0.56 -15.67 14.12
C GLY A 86 -1.58 -16.82 14.23
N PHE A 87 -1.22 -18.02 13.76
CA PHE A 87 -2.09 -19.20 13.90
C PHE A 87 -2.29 -19.65 15.35
N SER A 88 -1.25 -19.54 16.19
CA SER A 88 -1.36 -19.93 17.60
C SER A 88 -2.30 -19.04 18.43
N GLU A 89 -2.47 -17.78 18.04
CA GLU A 89 -3.30 -16.80 18.77
C GLU A 89 -4.74 -16.70 18.23
N GLY A 90 -5.06 -17.42 17.15
CA GLY A 90 -6.43 -17.61 16.66
C GLY A 90 -7.10 -16.31 16.26
N THR A 91 -8.24 -15.97 16.88
CA THR A 91 -9.01 -14.73 16.62
C THR A 91 -8.58 -13.53 17.47
N LYS A 92 -7.67 -13.74 18.44
CA LYS A 92 -7.24 -12.70 19.40
C LYS A 92 -5.97 -11.96 18.97
N TYR A 93 -5.38 -12.31 17.83
CA TYR A 93 -4.13 -11.74 17.29
C TYR A 93 -4.10 -10.21 17.16
N LEU A 94 -5.27 -9.55 17.07
CA LEU A 94 -5.41 -8.09 17.02
C LEU A 94 -5.51 -7.40 18.39
N ASN A 95 -5.61 -8.16 19.48
CA ASN A 95 -5.69 -7.58 20.82
C ASN A 95 -4.32 -7.08 21.28
N ASP A 96 -4.33 -5.96 22.01
CA ASP A 96 -3.14 -5.38 22.62
C ASP A 96 -2.49 -6.35 23.61
N GLY A 97 -1.18 -6.56 23.50
CA GLY A 97 -0.39 -7.42 24.38
C GLY A 97 -0.20 -8.86 23.89
N THR A 98 -0.69 -9.20 22.70
CA THR A 98 -0.42 -10.50 22.05
C THR A 98 1.01 -10.60 21.50
N LYS A 99 1.51 -11.83 21.32
CA LYS A 99 2.82 -12.09 20.71
C LYS A 99 2.88 -11.56 19.28
N PHE A 100 1.77 -11.63 18.54
CA PHE A 100 1.67 -11.01 17.22
C PHE A 100 1.86 -9.49 17.29
N SER A 101 1.17 -8.79 18.21
CA SER A 101 1.33 -7.34 18.39
C SER A 101 2.76 -6.96 18.79
N TRP A 102 3.44 -7.79 19.59
CA TRP A 102 4.85 -7.58 19.94
C TRP A 102 5.77 -7.69 18.72
N ILE A 103 5.62 -8.75 17.91
CA ILE A 103 6.39 -8.90 16.66
C ILE A 103 6.15 -7.70 15.74
N TYR A 104 4.90 -7.29 15.59
CA TYR A 104 4.53 -6.14 14.77
C TYR A 104 5.19 -4.84 15.27
N ASN A 105 5.08 -4.53 16.55
CA ASN A 105 5.62 -3.29 17.12
C ASN A 105 7.15 -3.29 17.17
N THR A 106 7.78 -4.43 17.48
CA THR A 106 9.23 -4.52 17.61
C THR A 106 9.94 -4.62 16.27
N PHE A 107 9.43 -5.40 15.31
CA PHE A 107 10.10 -5.59 14.03
C PHE A 107 9.51 -4.70 12.94
N TYR A 108 8.22 -4.86 12.62
CA TYR A 108 7.62 -4.17 11.49
C TYR A 108 7.59 -2.65 11.69
N SER A 109 7.11 -2.18 12.84
CA SER A 109 7.03 -0.75 13.15
C SER A 109 8.42 -0.13 13.22
N ALA A 110 9.38 -0.74 13.94
CA ALA A 110 10.74 -0.22 14.04
C ALA A 110 11.46 -0.17 12.68
N MET A 111 11.35 -1.21 11.84
CA MET A 111 11.91 -1.20 10.49
C MET A 111 11.26 -0.16 9.58
N SER A 112 9.95 0.06 9.71
CA SER A 112 9.28 1.14 8.98
C SER A 112 9.80 2.52 9.44
N ALA A 113 10.02 2.70 10.76
CA ALA A 113 10.57 3.92 11.33
C ALA A 113 12.01 4.18 10.88
N THR A 114 12.86 3.15 10.73
CA THR A 114 14.21 3.32 10.18
C THR A 114 14.17 3.76 8.72
N MET A 115 13.28 3.20 7.90
CA MET A 115 13.09 3.62 6.51
C MET A 115 12.64 5.09 6.44
N PHE A 116 11.67 5.49 7.28
CA PHE A 116 11.21 6.88 7.37
C PHE A 116 12.30 7.83 7.89
N SER A 117 13.11 7.40 8.86
CA SER A 117 14.22 8.18 9.40
C SER A 117 15.31 8.43 8.34
N LEU A 118 15.70 7.40 7.60
CA LEU A 118 16.64 7.52 6.48
C LEU A 118 16.10 8.46 5.40
N LEU A 119 14.81 8.32 5.03
CA LEU A 119 14.15 9.20 4.07
C LEU A 119 14.18 10.65 4.55
N ALA A 120 13.85 10.91 5.82
CA ALA A 120 13.91 12.26 6.39
C ALA A 120 15.33 12.85 6.32
N PHE A 121 16.36 12.07 6.67
CA PHE A 121 17.75 12.49 6.55
C PHE A 121 18.15 12.79 5.10
N PHE A 122 17.78 11.93 4.14
CA PHE A 122 18.08 12.14 2.72
C PHE A 122 17.33 13.34 2.15
N ILE A 123 16.06 13.55 2.51
CA ILE A 123 15.31 14.75 2.12
C ILE A 123 15.99 15.99 2.70
N ALA A 124 16.37 15.99 3.97
CA ALA A 124 17.05 17.12 4.59
C ALA A 124 18.41 17.42 3.91
N SER A 125 19.21 16.38 3.62
CA SER A 125 20.50 16.52 2.91
C SER A 125 20.34 17.02 1.47
N ALA A 126 19.37 16.46 0.74
CA ALA A 126 19.07 16.88 -0.63
C ALA A 126 18.52 18.30 -0.65
N ALA A 127 17.63 18.64 0.28
CA ALA A 127 17.08 19.97 0.43
C ALA A 127 18.17 20.98 0.80
N PHE A 128 19.04 20.71 1.78
CA PHE A 128 20.16 21.61 2.13
C PHE A 128 21.09 21.86 0.93
N ARG A 129 21.38 20.83 0.14
CA ARG A 129 22.17 20.95 -1.09
C ARG A 129 21.45 21.69 -2.21
N ALA A 130 20.12 21.56 -2.27
CA ALA A 130 19.26 22.22 -3.25
C ALA A 130 18.80 23.63 -2.81
N PHE A 131 18.92 23.97 -1.53
CA PHE A 131 18.54 25.26 -0.94
C PHE A 131 19.57 26.34 -1.25
N ARG A 132 19.67 26.65 -2.55
CA ARG A 132 20.00 27.99 -3.01
C ARG A 132 18.65 28.64 -3.26
N VAL A 133 18.08 29.32 -2.25
CA VAL A 133 16.77 29.98 -2.34
C VAL A 133 16.80 30.91 -3.55
N ARG A 134 16.17 30.46 -4.63
CA ARG A 134 16.16 31.15 -5.93
C ARG A 134 14.76 31.57 -6.35
N THR A 135 13.71 31.08 -5.68
CA THR A 135 12.32 31.39 -6.00
C THR A 135 11.47 31.58 -4.73
N LEU A 136 10.36 32.30 -4.86
CA LEU A 136 9.44 32.59 -3.75
C LEU A 136 8.75 31.32 -3.23
N GLU A 137 8.50 30.35 -4.10
CA GLU A 137 7.87 29.08 -3.73
C GLU A 137 8.78 28.25 -2.82
N ALA A 138 10.08 28.20 -3.13
CA ALA A 138 11.06 27.49 -2.30
C ALA A 138 11.20 28.14 -0.91
N LEU A 139 11.10 29.47 -0.83
CA LEU A 139 11.08 30.20 0.44
C LEU A 139 9.84 29.85 1.27
N LEU A 140 8.65 29.86 0.67
CA LEU A 140 7.40 29.51 1.35
C LEU A 140 7.44 28.07 1.91
N LEU A 141 7.97 27.13 1.13
CA LEU A 141 8.15 25.74 1.57
C LEU A 141 9.18 25.62 2.71
N ALA A 142 10.27 26.39 2.65
CA ALA A 142 11.28 26.39 3.71
C ALA A 142 10.71 26.92 5.04
N VAL A 143 9.95 28.02 5.00
CA VAL A 143 9.30 28.60 6.19
C VAL A 143 8.26 27.64 6.76
N ALA A 144 7.44 27.01 5.90
CA ALA A 144 6.47 26.01 6.32
C ALA A 144 7.15 24.80 7.01
N ALA A 145 8.25 24.30 6.44
CA ALA A 145 9.03 23.21 7.04
C ALA A 145 9.65 23.60 8.38
N PHE A 146 10.17 24.83 8.50
CA PHE A 146 10.73 25.36 9.74
C PHE A 146 9.69 25.43 10.86
N ILE A 147 8.47 25.93 10.54
CA ILE A 147 7.34 25.97 11.49
C ILE A 147 6.97 24.56 11.96
N LEU A 148 6.90 23.57 11.04
CA LEU A 148 6.60 22.18 11.42
C LEU A 148 7.67 21.57 12.32
N MET A 149 8.95 21.79 12.00
CA MET A 149 10.05 21.26 12.80
C MET A 149 10.02 21.85 14.21
N LEU A 150 9.82 23.16 14.35
CA LEU A 150 9.72 23.80 15.67
C LEU A 150 8.45 23.39 16.45
N GLY A 151 7.29 23.31 15.78
CA GLY A 151 6.02 23.00 16.44
C GLY A 151 5.86 21.54 16.87
N ARG A 152 6.64 20.60 16.31
CA ARG A 152 6.58 19.16 16.65
C ARG A 152 7.65 18.68 17.63
N VAL A 153 8.67 19.51 17.92
CA VAL A 153 9.68 19.20 18.95
C VAL A 153 9.09 19.52 20.33
N PRO A 154 9.30 18.69 21.38
CA PRO A 154 8.76 18.95 22.73
C PRO A 154 9.10 20.35 23.29
N ILE A 155 10.22 20.92 22.88
CA ILE A 155 10.69 22.27 23.24
C ILE A 155 9.79 23.38 22.65
N GLY A 156 9.11 23.13 21.52
CA GLY A 156 8.23 24.11 20.88
C GLY A 156 7.06 24.55 21.77
N ASN A 157 6.51 23.63 22.56
CA ASN A 157 5.46 23.94 23.53
C ASN A 157 5.99 24.73 24.74
N ALA A 158 7.28 24.56 25.08
CA ALA A 158 7.92 25.30 26.17
C ALA A 158 8.25 26.76 25.79
N ILE A 159 8.44 27.05 24.49
CA ILE A 159 8.75 28.40 24.00
C ILE A 159 7.48 29.25 23.87
N HIS A 160 6.50 28.79 23.09
CA HIS A 160 5.24 29.52 22.91
C HIS A 160 4.12 28.62 22.31
N PRO A 161 2.88 28.64 22.84
CA PRO A 161 1.78 27.79 22.36
C PRO A 161 1.38 28.00 20.89
N VAL A 162 1.70 29.16 20.30
CA VAL A 162 1.40 29.48 18.90
C VAL A 162 2.19 28.61 17.92
N LEU A 163 3.39 28.14 18.29
CA LEU A 163 4.21 27.30 17.40
C LEU A 163 3.55 25.93 17.14
N PRO A 164 3.09 25.18 18.17
CA PRO A 164 2.26 23.99 17.96
C PRO A 164 0.97 24.27 17.17
N GLN A 165 0.26 25.37 17.45
CA GLN A 165 -0.99 25.71 16.76
C GLN A 165 -0.77 25.98 15.26
N ALA A 166 0.30 26.69 14.89
CA ALA A 166 0.65 26.96 13.50
C ALA A 166 1.03 25.67 12.76
N ALA A 167 1.80 24.77 13.41
CA ALA A 167 2.12 23.47 12.86
C ALA A 167 0.85 22.61 12.68
N GLU A 168 -0.05 22.61 13.66
CA GLU A 168 -1.32 21.90 13.59
C GLU A 168 -2.22 22.43 12.46
N TRP A 169 -2.34 23.75 12.31
CA TRP A 169 -3.07 24.37 11.21
C TRP A 169 -2.53 23.93 9.84
N LEU A 170 -1.19 23.95 9.68
CA LEU A 170 -0.54 23.55 8.43
C LEU A 170 -0.80 22.07 8.09
N MET A 171 -0.83 21.21 9.10
CA MET A 171 -1.12 19.78 8.91
C MET A 171 -2.61 19.53 8.63
N ASN A 172 -3.49 20.22 9.35
CA ASN A 172 -4.92 19.97 9.28
C ASN A 172 -5.57 20.51 8.01
N ILE A 173 -5.04 21.61 7.45
CA ILE A 173 -5.62 22.25 6.27
C ILE A 173 -4.76 21.98 5.01
N PRO A 174 -3.60 22.63 4.77
CA PRO A 174 -2.82 22.39 3.54
C PRO A 174 -2.37 20.95 3.32
N GLN A 175 -1.76 20.31 4.33
CA GLN A 175 -1.23 18.96 4.17
C GLN A 175 -2.35 17.94 3.95
N ASN A 176 -3.43 18.01 4.73
CA ASN A 176 -4.58 17.13 4.52
C ASN A 176 -5.28 17.38 3.19
N ALA A 177 -5.36 18.64 2.72
CA ALA A 177 -5.87 18.94 1.39
C ALA A 177 -5.00 18.28 0.29
N ALA A 178 -3.68 18.40 0.38
CA ALA A 178 -2.75 17.73 -0.54
C ALA A 178 -2.87 16.21 -0.48
N LYS A 179 -2.93 15.62 0.73
CA LYS A 179 -3.11 14.17 0.93
C LYS A 179 -4.42 13.69 0.30
N ARG A 180 -5.52 14.42 0.51
CA ARG A 180 -6.81 14.12 -0.11
C ARG A 180 -6.72 14.23 -1.63
N GLY A 181 -6.08 15.26 -2.18
CA GLY A 181 -5.85 15.40 -3.62
C GLY A 181 -5.08 14.22 -4.22
N ILE A 182 -3.99 13.79 -3.58
CA ILE A 182 -3.21 12.61 -4.00
C ILE A 182 -4.07 11.34 -3.95
N LEU A 183 -4.81 11.13 -2.85
CA LEU A 183 -5.68 9.97 -2.71
C LEU A 183 -6.80 9.94 -3.76
N MET A 184 -7.42 11.08 -4.05
CA MET A 184 -8.43 11.21 -5.10
C MET A 184 -7.82 10.94 -6.48
N GLY A 185 -6.64 11.49 -6.77
CA GLY A 185 -5.93 11.25 -8.03
C GLY A 185 -5.55 9.78 -8.19
N ALA A 186 -5.05 9.13 -7.14
CA ALA A 186 -4.74 7.71 -7.14
C ALA A 186 -6.01 6.85 -7.34
N ALA A 187 -7.11 7.17 -6.66
CA ALA A 187 -8.38 6.47 -6.82
C ALA A 187 -8.93 6.60 -8.24
N LEU A 188 -8.91 7.80 -8.83
CA LEU A 188 -9.27 8.02 -10.23
C LEU A 188 -8.35 7.24 -11.19
N GLY A 189 -7.06 7.16 -10.89
CA GLY A 189 -6.10 6.34 -11.63
C GLY A 189 -6.47 4.85 -11.62
N VAL A 190 -6.79 4.31 -10.45
CA VAL A 190 -7.25 2.91 -10.29
C VAL A 190 -8.56 2.67 -11.07
N ILE A 191 -9.51 3.61 -10.98
CA ILE A 191 -10.78 3.52 -11.73
C ILE A 191 -10.52 3.53 -13.25
N ALA A 192 -9.65 4.41 -13.73
CA ALA A 192 -9.31 4.49 -15.15
C ALA A 192 -8.66 3.20 -15.66
N THR A 193 -7.73 2.61 -14.91
CA THR A 193 -7.14 1.29 -15.22
C THR A 193 -8.20 0.19 -15.20
N GLY A 194 -9.10 0.20 -14.21
CA GLY A 194 -10.22 -0.75 -14.13
C GLY A 194 -11.12 -0.69 -15.37
N PHE A 195 -11.48 0.51 -15.84
CA PHE A 195 -12.24 0.69 -17.08
C PHE A 195 -11.49 0.17 -18.32
N ARG A 196 -10.19 0.41 -18.44
CA ARG A 196 -9.38 -0.12 -19.56
C ARG A 196 -9.35 -1.64 -19.58
N ILE A 197 -9.31 -2.28 -18.41
CA ILE A 197 -9.37 -3.74 -18.26
C ILE A 197 -10.77 -4.26 -18.65
N ILE A 198 -11.84 -3.64 -18.14
CA ILE A 198 -13.23 -4.04 -18.45
C ILE A 198 -13.51 -3.92 -19.95
N LEU A 199 -13.08 -2.83 -20.58
CA LEU A 199 -13.23 -2.61 -22.02
C LEU A 199 -12.28 -3.51 -22.86
N GLY A 200 -11.40 -4.27 -22.22
CA GLY A 200 -10.47 -5.18 -22.89
C GLY A 200 -9.39 -4.48 -23.73
N ILE A 201 -9.14 -3.20 -23.44
CA ILE A 201 -8.08 -2.40 -24.08
C ILE A 201 -6.72 -2.82 -23.50
N GLU A 202 -6.64 -2.98 -22.18
CA GLU A 202 -5.47 -3.54 -21.51
C GLU A 202 -5.61 -5.07 -21.39
N ARG A 203 -4.66 -5.80 -22.00
CA ARG A 203 -4.68 -7.27 -22.05
C ARG A 203 -3.90 -7.86 -20.87
N THR A 204 -4.59 -8.22 -19.79
CA THR A 204 -3.96 -8.94 -18.66
C THR A 204 -3.84 -10.44 -18.92
N TYR A 205 -4.67 -11.02 -19.79
CA TYR A 205 -4.88 -12.48 -19.87
C TYR A 205 -4.39 -13.14 -21.17
N GLY A 206 -3.42 -12.55 -21.90
CA GLY A 206 -3.06 -13.07 -23.22
C GLY A 206 -1.69 -12.72 -23.79
N SER A 207 -0.71 -12.31 -22.98
CA SER A 207 0.66 -12.05 -23.45
C SER A 207 1.71 -13.09 -23.03
N GLU A 208 1.37 -14.10 -22.23
CA GLU A 208 2.31 -15.16 -21.80
C GLU A 208 2.11 -16.46 -22.60
N GLY A 209 2.14 -16.37 -23.93
CA GLY A 209 1.93 -17.54 -24.78
C GLY A 209 2.47 -17.50 -26.20
N GLU A 210 3.26 -16.50 -26.59
CA GLU A 210 3.99 -16.50 -27.88
C GLU A 210 5.45 -16.13 -27.61
N GLY A 211 6.16 -17.08 -27.00
CA GLY A 211 7.61 -17.14 -26.99
C GLY A 211 8.05 -18.39 -27.76
N THR A 212 8.10 -18.26 -29.09
CA THR A 212 9.11 -18.94 -29.91
C THR A 212 10.15 -17.92 -30.28
#